data_AF-A0A2G1Z1U4-F1
#
_entry.id   AF-A0A2G1Z1U4-F1
#
_cell.length_a   1.000
_cell.length_b   1.000
_cell.length_c   1.000
_cell.angle_alpha   90.00
_cell.angle_beta   90.00
_cell.angle_gamma   90.00
#
_symmetry.space_group_name_H-M   'P 1'
#
loop_
_entity.id
_entity.type
_entity.pdbx_description
1 polymer ?
#
loop_
_entity_poly.entity_id
_entity_poly.type
_entity_poly.pdbx_seq_one_letter_code
_entity_poly.pdbx_strand_id
1 'polypeptide(L)'
;MFHLSLSKGIYHRENSLLVQKDKIDMDMSIDRIMRIWPQTISVILKHRMKCVGCPLATFHSAIDAAREHGIDADILFNDLERVI
;
A
#
# COMPACT_ATOMS: atom_id res chain seq x y z
N MET A 1 -7.85 -21.40 40.96
CA MET A 1 -8.97 -20.94 40.11
C MET A 1 -8.38 -20.17 38.94
N PHE A 2 -8.27 -20.84 37.80
CA PHE A 2 -7.86 -20.24 36.54
C PHE A 2 -8.96 -19.30 36.05
N HIS A 3 -8.60 -18.07 35.72
CA HIS A 3 -9.28 -17.37 34.64
C HIS A 3 -8.27 -16.49 33.90
N LEU A 4 -7.69 -17.07 32.84
CA LEU A 4 -7.21 -16.32 31.69
C LEU A 4 -8.42 -15.64 31.04
N SER A 5 -8.30 -14.36 30.73
CA SER A 5 -8.93 -13.81 29.54
C SER A 5 -7.92 -12.93 28.82
N LEU A 6 -7.16 -13.59 27.95
CA LEU A 6 -6.36 -12.96 26.91
C LEU A 6 -7.34 -12.41 25.86
N SER A 7 -7.53 -11.09 25.84
CA SER A 7 -7.96 -10.39 24.64
C SER A 7 -6.73 -9.69 24.05
N LYS A 8 -5.90 -10.46 23.35
CA LYS A 8 -4.94 -9.91 22.37
C LYS A 8 -5.74 -9.53 21.13
N GLY A 9 -6.38 -8.37 21.18
CA GLY A 9 -7.01 -7.71 20.05
C GLY A 9 -6.02 -6.79 19.33
N ILE A 10 -5.21 -7.37 18.45
CA ILE A 10 -4.93 -6.90 17.09
C ILE A 10 -4.99 -5.37 16.89
N TYR A 11 -3.94 -4.64 17.28
CA TYR A 11 -3.25 -3.64 16.44
C TYR A 11 -2.00 -3.18 17.17
N HIS A 12 -0.85 -3.66 16.70
CA HIS A 12 0.46 -3.29 17.21
C HIS A 12 0.69 -1.79 17.07
N ARG A 13 1.03 -1.16 18.20
CA ARG A 13 1.42 0.23 18.35
C ARG A 13 2.92 0.25 18.63
N GLU A 14 3.75 0.43 17.61
CA GLU A 14 5.21 0.64 17.75
C GLU A 14 5.70 1.77 16.83
N ASN A 15 5.69 2.96 17.44
CA ASN A 15 6.57 4.12 17.33
C ASN A 15 7.74 4.15 16.30
N SER A 16 7.70 5.16 15.43
CA SER A 16 8.75 6.20 15.28
C SER A 16 10.22 5.82 15.05
N LEU A 17 10.55 5.14 13.95
CA LEU A 17 11.85 5.35 13.29
C LEU A 17 11.63 5.42 11.78
N LEU A 18 11.42 6.65 11.29
CA LEU A 18 11.47 7.08 9.89
C LEU A 18 10.69 6.19 8.90
N VAL A 19 9.37 6.41 8.76
CA VAL A 19 8.79 6.26 7.41
C VAL A 19 9.51 7.30 6.58
N GLN A 20 10.53 6.88 5.84
CA GLN A 20 11.26 7.70 4.90
C GLN A 20 10.21 8.13 3.87
N LYS A 21 9.60 9.30 4.10
CA LYS A 21 8.42 9.79 3.37
C LYS A 21 8.78 10.24 1.96
N ASP A 22 10.05 10.15 1.60
CA ASP A 22 10.62 10.84 0.45
C ASP A 22 10.72 9.94 -0.78
N LYS A 23 10.41 8.64 -0.66
CA LYS A 23 10.50 7.71 -1.78
C LYS A 23 9.45 6.61 -1.73
N ILE A 24 8.93 6.29 -2.91
CA ILE A 24 8.14 5.08 -3.12
C ILE A 24 9.07 3.87 -3.12
N ASP A 25 8.65 2.85 -2.39
CA ASP A 25 9.17 1.49 -2.41
C ASP A 25 8.06 0.59 -2.96
N MET A 26 8.32 -0.12 -4.05
CA MET A 26 7.30 -0.94 -4.72
C MET A 26 6.94 -2.22 -3.96
N ASP A 27 7.70 -2.57 -2.91
CA ASP A 27 7.36 -3.65 -1.99
C ASP A 27 6.29 -3.23 -0.96
N MET A 28 6.01 -1.92 -0.84
CA MET A 28 4.93 -1.45 0.03
C MET A 28 3.56 -1.75 -0.58
N SER A 29 2.54 -1.90 0.26
CA SER A 29 1.20 -2.18 -0.24
C SER A 29 0.65 -1.01 -1.04
N ILE A 30 -0.13 -1.32 -2.08
CA ILE A 30 -0.73 -0.27 -2.93
C ILE A 30 -1.70 0.61 -2.13
N ASP A 31 -2.39 0.06 -1.12
CA ASP A 31 -3.17 0.85 -0.15
C ASP A 31 -2.28 1.81 0.66
N ARG A 32 -1.10 1.37 1.11
CA ARG A 32 -0.15 2.24 1.82
C ARG A 32 0.35 3.38 0.92
N ILE A 33 0.65 3.12 -0.35
CA ILE A 33 1.01 4.17 -1.33
C ILE A 33 -0.11 5.20 -1.43
N MET A 34 -1.36 4.76 -1.65
CA MET A 34 -2.50 5.67 -1.78
C MET A 34 -2.81 6.46 -0.50
N ARG A 35 -2.51 5.91 0.69
CA ARG A 35 -2.68 6.62 1.97
C ARG A 35 -1.59 7.65 2.24
N ILE A 36 -0.34 7.34 1.90
CA ILE A 36 0.79 8.26 2.10
C ILE A 36 0.76 9.39 1.05
N TRP A 37 0.44 9.05 -0.20
CA TRP A 37 0.39 9.98 -1.33
C TRP A 37 -0.97 9.88 -2.06
N PRO A 38 -2.03 10.55 -1.57
CA PRO A 38 -3.37 10.46 -2.16
C PRO A 38 -3.46 10.81 -3.64
N GLN A 39 -2.56 11.66 -4.15
CA GLN A 39 -2.51 12.03 -5.55
C GLN A 39 -2.15 10.85 -6.49
N THR A 40 -1.53 9.79 -5.96
CA THR A 40 -1.29 8.53 -6.69
C THR A 40 -2.57 7.81 -7.09
N ILE A 41 -3.71 8.07 -6.41
CA ILE A 41 -5.02 7.50 -6.77
C ILE A 41 -5.36 7.80 -8.24
N SER A 42 -5.01 8.98 -8.74
CA SER A 42 -5.22 9.34 -10.15
C SER A 42 -4.47 8.42 -11.12
N VAL A 43 -3.26 7.99 -10.77
CA VAL A 43 -2.43 7.04 -11.54
C VAL A 43 -3.06 5.65 -11.52
N ILE A 44 -3.51 5.18 -10.35
CA ILE A 44 -4.18 3.89 -10.19
C ILE A 44 -5.45 3.83 -11.06
N LEU A 45 -6.25 4.89 -11.07
CA LEU A 45 -7.45 5.01 -11.91
C LEU A 45 -7.11 5.09 -13.40
N LYS A 46 -6.05 5.83 -13.78
CA LYS A 46 -5.58 5.95 -15.18
C LYS A 46 -5.18 4.59 -15.76
N HIS A 47 -4.49 3.77 -14.96
CA HIS A 47 -4.12 2.39 -15.33
C HIS A 47 -5.27 1.38 -15.18
N ARG A 48 -6.48 1.84 -14.81
CA ARG A 48 -7.69 1.02 -14.60
C ARG A 48 -7.48 -0.13 -13.60
N MET A 49 -6.58 0.07 -12.65
CA MET A 49 -6.36 -0.86 -11.56
C MET A 49 -7.58 -0.84 -10.63
N LYS A 50 -7.95 -2.00 -10.09
CA LYS A 50 -9.14 -2.16 -9.22
C LYS A 50 -8.81 -1.97 -7.73
N CYS A 51 -7.67 -1.36 -7.45
CA CYS A 51 -7.12 -1.24 -6.10
C CYS A 51 -7.84 -0.17 -5.25
N VAL A 52 -8.38 0.88 -5.88
CA VAL A 52 -9.03 1.98 -5.15
C VAL A 52 -10.28 1.47 -4.43
N GLY A 53 -10.27 1.51 -3.09
CA GLY A 53 -11.36 1.03 -2.25
C GLY A 53 -11.44 -0.49 -2.08
N CYS A 54 -10.53 -1.25 -2.70
CA CYS A 54 -10.48 -2.70 -2.52
C CYS A 54 -9.92 -3.04 -1.13
N PRO A 55 -10.65 -3.78 -0.27
CA PRO A 55 -10.12 -4.16 1.05
C PRO A 55 -8.87 -5.04 0.96
N LEU A 56 -8.67 -5.73 -0.17
CA LEU A 56 -7.51 -6.59 -0.41
C LEU A 56 -6.23 -5.80 -0.74
N ALA A 57 -6.34 -4.52 -1.08
CA ALA A 57 -5.20 -3.67 -1.45
C ALA A 57 -4.14 -3.52 -0.35
N THR A 58 -4.52 -3.82 0.90
CA THR A 58 -3.62 -3.82 2.06
C THR A 58 -2.69 -5.03 2.10
N PHE A 59 -3.00 -6.12 1.38
CA PHE A 59 -2.31 -7.41 1.49
C PHE A 59 -1.39 -7.74 0.31
N HIS A 60 -1.37 -6.93 -0.75
CA HIS A 60 -0.44 -7.11 -1.88
C HIS A 60 0.46 -5.89 -2.09
N SER A 61 1.70 -6.12 -2.51
CA SER A 61 2.66 -5.06 -2.85
C SER A 61 2.25 -4.32 -4.11
N ALA A 62 2.85 -3.16 -4.38
CA ALA A 62 2.62 -2.46 -5.64
C ALA A 62 3.18 -3.25 -6.85
N ILE A 63 4.27 -4.00 -6.68
CA ILE A 63 4.77 -4.95 -7.69
C ILE A 63 3.75 -6.05 -7.98
N ASP A 64 3.15 -6.65 -6.93
CA ASP A 64 2.14 -7.69 -7.12
C ASP A 64 0.88 -7.13 -7.80
N ALA A 65 0.44 -5.94 -7.40
CA ALA A 65 -0.68 -5.25 -8.02
C ALA A 65 -0.40 -4.94 -9.51
N ALA A 66 0.81 -4.51 -9.85
CA ALA A 66 1.22 -4.29 -11.25
C ALA A 66 1.11 -5.60 -12.05
N ARG A 67 1.64 -6.71 -11.52
CA ARG A 67 1.55 -8.03 -12.15
C ARG A 67 0.10 -8.48 -12.33
N GLU A 68 -0.73 -8.37 -11.29
CA GLU A 68 -2.15 -8.77 -11.33
C GLU A 68 -2.96 -7.99 -12.37
N HIS A 69 -2.58 -6.72 -12.58
CA HIS A 69 -3.21 -5.84 -13.55
C HIS A 69 -2.53 -5.81 -14.93
N GLY A 70 -1.48 -6.61 -15.15
CA GLY A 70 -0.76 -6.68 -16.43
C GLY A 70 -0.01 -5.40 -16.79
N ILE A 71 0.46 -4.66 -15.78
CA ILE A 71 1.22 -3.42 -15.92
C ILE A 71 2.69 -3.72 -15.65
N ASP A 72 3.57 -3.17 -16.47
CA ASP A 72 5.00 -3.21 -16.21
C ASP A 72 5.33 -2.43 -14.91
N ALA A 73 6.10 -3.05 -14.02
CA ALA A 73 6.36 -2.49 -12.70
C ALA A 73 7.14 -1.16 -12.78
N ASP A 74 8.05 -1.02 -13.74
CA ASP A 74 8.82 0.21 -13.92
C ASP A 74 7.93 1.33 -14.48
N ILE A 75 6.98 1.01 -15.38
CA ILE A 75 5.98 1.98 -15.85
C ILE A 75 5.13 2.49 -14.68
N LEU A 76 4.63 1.58 -13.84
CA LEU A 76 3.82 1.98 -12.67
C LEU A 76 4.64 2.83 -11.70
N PHE A 77 5.87 2.39 -11.37
CA PHE A 77 6.77 3.13 -10.49
C PHE A 77 7.01 4.56 -11.01
N ASN A 78 7.37 4.72 -12.28
CA ASN A 78 7.64 6.03 -12.87
C ASN A 78 6.41 6.94 -12.87
N ASP A 79 5.21 6.40 -13.16
CA ASP A 79 3.99 7.21 -13.14
C ASP A 79 3.60 7.62 -11.71
N LEU A 80 3.82 6.75 -10.72
CA LEU A 80 3.65 7.07 -9.31
C LEU A 80 4.65 8.13 -8.85
N GLU A 81 5.93 7.99 -9.18
CA GLU A 81 7.00 8.91 -8.80
C GLU A 81 6.80 10.32 -9.40
N ARG A 82 6.18 10.43 -10.57
CA ARG A 82 5.87 11.74 -11.20
C ARG A 82 4.86 12.59 -10.44
N VAL A 83 4.05 11.98 -9.57
CA VAL A 83 2.97 12.69 -8.87
C VAL A 83 3.23 12.86 -7.38
N ILE A 84 4.28 12.25 -6.82
CA ILE A 84 4.68 12.48 -5.42
C ILE A 84 5.50 13.75 -5.26
#